data_AF-S9VDZ8-F1
#
_entry.id   AF-S9VDZ8-F1
#
_cell.length_a   1.000
_cell.length_b   1.000
_cell.length_c   1.000
_cell.angle_alpha   90.00
_cell.angle_beta   90.00
_cell.angle_gamma   90.00
#
_symmetry.space_group_name_H-M   'P 1'
#
loop_
_entity.id
_entity.type
_entity.pdbx_description
1 polymer ?
#
loop_
_entity_poly.entity_id
_entity_poly.type
_entity_poly.pdbx_seq_one_letter_code
_entity_poly.pdbx_strand_id
1 'polypeptide(L)'
;MNPNQLIVEALLGDRRGKFLNNKGKCLPGHIPPTWVIADMGCGDAQIAAALQPKGYTVHSFDFCALNERVTEADAAHVPLEAESVDICIFSLSLMATDYEKCLMEAFRILKPHRLLKVVEVRSRIPHPRKFAAMVESIGFTLDYNDVAGDYFAIFDFVKRDDVKEANSNVCYPPGEVLVPSLYKKR
;
A
#
# COMPACT_ATOMS: atom_id res chain seq x y z
N MET A 1 -6.27 13.61 11.56
CA MET A 1 -5.37 12.43 11.53
C MET A 1 -4.73 12.38 10.15
N ASN A 2 -3.40 12.29 10.07
CA ASN A 2 -2.67 12.22 8.81
C ASN A 2 -2.30 10.75 8.50
N PRO A 3 -2.73 10.18 7.36
CA PRO A 3 -2.44 8.79 7.00
C PRO A 3 -0.94 8.54 6.77
N ASN A 4 -0.20 9.49 6.18
CA ASN A 4 1.24 9.34 5.95
C ASN A 4 2.01 9.26 7.27
N GLN A 5 1.64 10.09 8.25
CA GLN A 5 2.21 10.01 9.59
C GLN A 5 1.89 8.66 10.25
N LEU A 6 0.65 8.18 10.13
CA LEU A 6 0.26 6.86 10.66
C LEU A 6 1.09 5.73 10.05
N ILE A 7 1.33 5.78 8.74
CA ILE A 7 2.16 4.80 8.03
C ILE A 7 3.60 4.87 8.54
N VAL A 8 4.21 6.05 8.57
CA VAL A 8 5.59 6.24 9.09
C VAL A 8 5.71 5.71 10.52
N GLU A 9 4.76 6.04 11.38
CA GLU A 9 4.72 5.56 12.76
C GLU A 9 4.54 4.04 12.89
N ALA A 10 3.82 3.41 11.96
CA ALA A 10 3.65 1.97 11.90
C ALA A 10 4.90 1.25 11.36
N LEU A 11 5.62 1.87 10.41
CA LEU A 11 6.85 1.31 9.85
C LEU A 11 8.04 1.43 10.82
N LEU A 12 8.13 2.55 11.54
CA LEU A 12 9.21 2.82 12.51
C LEU A 12 8.95 2.21 13.88
N GLY A 13 7.68 2.17 14.28
CA GLY A 13 7.31 1.49 15.51
C GLY A 13 7.52 0.00 15.30
N ASP A 14 8.23 -0.65 16.22
CA ASP A 14 8.13 -2.10 16.46
C ASP A 14 6.72 -2.47 17.01
N ARG A 15 5.69 -1.78 16.50
CA ARG A 15 4.29 -1.83 16.93
C ARG A 15 3.49 -2.86 16.14
N ARG A 16 4.12 -3.55 15.18
CA ARG A 16 3.61 -4.85 14.71
C ARG A 16 3.73 -5.93 15.80
N GLY A 17 4.55 -5.69 16.83
CA GLY A 17 4.72 -6.52 18.02
C GLY A 17 3.73 -6.29 19.17
N LYS A 18 2.97 -5.18 19.20
CA LYS A 18 1.97 -4.92 20.28
C LYS A 18 0.55 -5.44 19.98
N PHE A 19 0.34 -6.04 18.80
CA PHE A 19 -0.89 -6.78 18.48
C PHE A 19 -0.69 -8.31 18.45
N LEU A 20 0.41 -8.80 19.04
CA LEU A 20 0.74 -10.22 19.10
C LEU A 20 0.12 -10.90 20.33
N ASN A 21 -1.18 -11.17 20.23
CA ASN A 21 -1.71 -12.46 20.70
C ASN A 21 -1.96 -13.44 19.53
N ASN A 22 -1.74 -13.01 18.27
CA ASN A 22 -1.84 -13.89 17.10
C ASN A 22 -0.46 -14.32 16.61
N LYS A 23 -0.09 -15.57 16.92
CA LYS A 23 1.15 -16.25 16.50
C LYS A 23 1.23 -16.58 14.99
N GLY A 24 0.42 -15.94 14.14
CA GLY A 24 0.21 -16.31 12.74
C GLY A 24 0.71 -15.31 11.68
N LYS A 25 1.37 -14.22 12.06
CA LYS A 25 1.83 -13.21 11.08
C LYS A 25 3.19 -13.55 10.48
N CYS A 26 3.34 -13.31 9.18
CA CYS A 26 4.51 -13.75 8.40
C CYS A 26 5.65 -12.72 8.30
N LEU A 27 5.44 -11.46 8.68
CA LEU A 27 6.45 -10.39 8.54
C LEU A 27 7.11 -10.00 9.88
N PRO A 28 8.43 -9.70 9.90
CA PRO A 28 9.16 -9.37 11.13
C PRO A 28 8.63 -8.09 11.82
N GLY A 29 8.69 -8.00 13.15
CA GLY A 29 8.20 -6.82 13.91
C GLY A 29 8.88 -5.51 13.51
N HIS A 30 10.20 -5.56 13.31
CA HIS A 30 11.06 -4.45 12.87
C HIS A 30 11.27 -4.46 11.34
N ILE A 31 11.22 -3.27 10.72
CA ILE A 31 11.59 -3.08 9.32
C ILE A 31 13.04 -2.60 9.28
N PRO A 32 13.96 -3.36 8.68
CA PRO A 32 15.35 -2.92 8.61
C PRO A 32 15.49 -1.75 7.62
N PRO A 33 16.39 -0.78 7.88
CA PRO A 33 16.63 0.34 6.96
C PRO A 33 17.08 -0.07 5.56
N THR A 34 17.59 -1.30 5.39
CA THR A 34 17.99 -1.86 4.10
C THR A 34 16.80 -2.24 3.20
N TRP A 35 15.57 -2.23 3.72
CA TRP A 35 14.39 -2.47 2.89
C TRP A 35 14.06 -1.27 2.03
N VAL A 36 13.71 -1.56 0.77
CA VAL A 36 13.35 -0.55 -0.22
C VAL A 36 11.83 -0.36 -0.22
N ILE A 37 11.39 0.89 -0.21
CA ILE A 37 9.97 1.28 -0.14
C ILE A 37 9.57 1.95 -1.45
N ALA A 38 8.42 1.57 -2.01
CA ALA A 38 7.72 2.31 -3.05
C ALA A 38 6.48 2.99 -2.44
N ASP A 39 6.35 4.30 -2.66
CA ASP A 39 5.22 5.14 -2.26
C ASP A 39 4.47 5.58 -3.53
N MET A 40 3.34 4.93 -3.80
CA MET A 40 2.60 5.02 -5.05
C MET A 40 1.49 6.07 -4.94
N GLY A 41 1.55 7.13 -5.74
CA GLY A 41 0.71 8.32 -5.60
C GLY A 41 1.08 9.12 -4.35
N CYS A 42 2.35 9.48 -4.25
CA CYS A 42 2.98 10.02 -3.03
C CYS A 42 2.64 11.49 -2.72
N GLY A 43 2.02 12.21 -3.64
CA GLY A 43 1.79 13.66 -3.54
C GLY A 43 3.09 14.43 -3.33
N ASP A 44 3.23 15.07 -2.16
CA ASP A 44 4.42 15.82 -1.76
C ASP A 44 5.53 14.95 -1.13
N ALA A 45 5.42 13.62 -1.19
CA ALA A 45 6.40 12.65 -0.69
C ALA A 45 6.70 12.79 0.82
N GLN A 46 5.67 13.03 1.64
CA GLN A 46 5.77 13.09 3.10
C GLN A 46 6.40 11.84 3.73
N ILE A 47 6.11 10.64 3.19
CA ILE A 47 6.70 9.38 3.70
C ILE A 47 8.21 9.36 3.46
N ALA A 48 8.66 9.69 2.24
CA ALA A 48 10.08 9.80 1.93
C ALA A 48 10.77 10.85 2.80
N ALA A 49 10.18 12.04 2.95
CA ALA A 49 10.73 13.10 3.78
C ALA A 49 10.94 12.67 5.25
N ALA A 50 10.09 11.80 5.77
CA ALA A 50 10.19 11.30 7.15
C ALA A 50 11.15 10.12 7.32
N LEU A 51 11.26 9.23 6.32
CA LEU A 51 12.01 7.98 6.41
C LEU A 51 13.44 8.07 5.86
N GLN A 52 13.70 8.87 4.81
CA GLN A 52 15.04 9.02 4.24
C GLN A 52 16.09 9.51 5.28
N PRO A 53 15.80 10.49 6.16
CA PRO A 53 16.74 10.88 7.22
C PRO A 53 17.05 9.77 8.24
N LYS A 54 16.27 8.69 8.23
CA LYS A 54 16.44 7.51 9.10
C LYS A 54 17.16 6.35 8.37
N GLY A 55 17.64 6.59 7.15
CA GLY A 55 18.43 5.63 6.38
C GLY A 55 17.63 4.69 5.48
N TYR A 56 16.33 4.92 5.30
CA TYR A 56 15.50 4.13 4.39
C TYR A 56 15.62 4.63 2.95
N THR A 57 15.60 3.70 1.99
CA THR A 57 15.40 4.03 0.57
C THR A 57 13.90 4.08 0.27
N VAL A 58 13.42 5.23 -0.20
CA VAL A 58 12.03 5.44 -0.60
C VAL A 58 11.98 5.98 -2.03
N HIS A 59 11.34 5.23 -2.92
CA HIS A 59 10.95 5.66 -4.26
C HIS A 59 9.53 6.21 -4.19
N SER A 60 9.37 7.49 -4.54
CA SER A 60 8.08 8.18 -4.47
C SER A 60 7.61 8.51 -5.88
N PHE A 61 6.42 8.04 -6.25
CA PHE A 61 5.85 8.19 -7.59
C PHE A 61 4.54 8.96 -7.54
N ASP A 62 4.37 9.93 -8.42
CA ASP A 62 3.10 10.65 -8.61
C ASP A 62 2.98 11.16 -10.05
N PHE A 63 1.78 11.54 -10.49
CA PHE A 63 1.57 12.16 -11.81
C PHE A 63 2.12 13.59 -11.88
N CYS A 64 2.41 14.22 -10.75
CA CYS A 64 3.00 15.55 -10.71
C CYS A 64 4.16 15.61 -9.70
N ALA A 65 5.37 15.91 -10.18
CA ALA A 65 6.54 16.07 -9.33
C ALA A 65 6.49 17.42 -8.57
N LEU A 66 5.97 17.39 -7.34
CA LEU A 66 5.89 18.57 -6.47
C LEU A 66 7.21 18.95 -5.80
N ASN A 67 8.20 18.04 -5.78
CA ASN A 67 9.56 18.28 -5.28
C ASN A 67 10.53 17.20 -5.79
N GLU A 68 11.82 17.37 -5.51
CA GLU A 68 12.91 16.50 -5.99
C GLU A 68 12.86 15.05 -5.49
N ARG A 69 12.04 14.73 -4.47
CA ARG A 69 11.85 13.34 -4.02
C ARG A 69 10.86 12.58 -4.90
N VAL A 70 10.04 13.29 -5.67
CA VAL A 70 8.97 12.71 -6.47
C VAL A 70 9.48 12.43 -7.88
N THR A 71 9.33 11.20 -8.32
CA THR A 71 9.50 10.79 -9.71
C THR A 71 8.14 10.84 -10.39
N GLU A 72 8.04 11.57 -11.51
CA GLU A 72 6.80 11.62 -12.29
C GLU A 72 6.55 10.26 -12.98
N ALA A 73 5.47 9.58 -12.61
CA ALA A 73 5.10 8.28 -13.18
C ALA A 73 3.62 7.94 -12.91
N ASP A 74 3.05 7.11 -13.79
CA ASP A 74 1.75 6.47 -13.53
C ASP A 74 1.95 5.34 -12.50
N ALA A 75 1.11 5.30 -11.46
CA ALA A 75 1.16 4.25 -10.44
C ALA A 75 0.82 2.85 -11.00
N ALA A 76 0.21 2.76 -12.19
CA ALA A 76 0.02 1.51 -12.92
C ALA A 76 1.26 1.09 -13.73
N HIS A 77 2.26 1.95 -13.88
CA HIS A 77 3.51 1.64 -14.58
C HIS A 77 4.67 2.54 -14.13
N VAL A 78 5.39 2.10 -13.09
CA VAL A 78 6.53 2.84 -12.52
C VAL A 78 7.86 2.34 -13.08
N PRO A 79 8.90 3.21 -13.17
CA PRO A 79 10.22 2.86 -13.71
C PRO A 79 11.06 2.06 -12.68
N LEU A 80 10.53 0.95 -12.20
CA LEU A 80 11.21 0.01 -11.33
C LEU A 80 11.20 -1.39 -11.94
N GLU A 81 12.26 -2.14 -11.68
CA GLU A 81 12.33 -3.55 -12.05
C GLU A 81 11.33 -4.39 -11.24
N ALA A 82 10.96 -5.55 -11.79
CA ALA A 82 10.17 -6.52 -11.04
C ALA A 82 10.94 -7.00 -9.79
N GLU A 83 10.22 -7.27 -8.71
CA GLU A 83 10.78 -7.80 -7.45
C GLU A 83 11.94 -6.94 -6.88
N SER A 84 11.87 -5.63 -7.06
CA SER A 84 12.91 -4.69 -6.62
C SER A 84 12.66 -4.11 -5.22
N VAL A 85 11.40 -4.09 -4.74
CA VAL A 85 11.03 -3.43 -3.46
C VAL A 85 10.55 -4.39 -2.39
N ASP A 86 10.72 -3.99 -1.13
CA ASP A 86 10.32 -4.76 0.06
C ASP A 86 9.00 -4.27 0.68
N ILE A 87 8.59 -3.04 0.37
CA ILE A 87 7.30 -2.47 0.78
C ILE A 87 6.74 -1.64 -0.36
N CYS A 88 5.46 -1.82 -0.67
CA CYS A 88 4.70 -0.95 -1.56
C CYS A 88 3.53 -0.34 -0.80
N ILE A 89 3.35 0.97 -0.92
CA ILE A 89 2.39 1.75 -0.14
C ILE A 89 1.44 2.46 -1.09
N PHE A 90 0.14 2.35 -0.79
CA PHE A 90 -0.89 3.25 -1.30
C PHE A 90 -1.50 4.00 -0.11
N SER A 91 -1.36 5.33 -0.10
CA SER A 91 -1.88 6.20 0.97
C SER A 91 -2.85 7.20 0.36
N LEU A 92 -4.15 6.88 0.41
CA LEU A 92 -5.22 7.64 -0.24
C LEU A 92 -4.99 7.87 -1.74
N SER A 93 -4.34 6.93 -2.41
CA SER A 93 -3.86 7.09 -3.79
C SER A 93 -4.51 6.14 -4.80
N LEU A 94 -5.32 5.17 -4.38
CA LEU A 94 -6.09 4.30 -5.28
C LEU A 94 -7.32 5.06 -5.82
N MET A 95 -7.09 6.10 -6.63
CA MET A 95 -8.12 7.02 -7.11
C MET A 95 -8.56 6.76 -8.56
N ALA A 96 -7.73 6.07 -9.34
CA ALA A 96 -8.04 5.73 -10.72
C ALA A 96 -9.28 4.81 -10.81
N THR A 97 -10.00 4.89 -11.92
CA THR A 97 -11.14 3.99 -12.19
C THR A 97 -10.71 2.54 -12.38
N ASP A 98 -9.49 2.34 -12.84
CA ASP A 98 -8.80 1.07 -13.08
C ASP A 98 -7.64 0.86 -12.08
N TYR A 99 -7.84 1.28 -10.82
CA TYR A 99 -6.83 1.21 -9.75
C TYR A 99 -6.31 -0.21 -9.48
N GLU A 100 -7.04 -1.26 -9.91
CA GLU A 100 -6.56 -2.63 -9.85
C GLU A 100 -5.25 -2.81 -10.63
N LYS A 101 -5.02 -2.03 -11.69
CA LYS A 101 -3.74 -2.04 -12.41
C LYS A 101 -2.60 -1.53 -11.54
N CYS A 102 -2.84 -0.54 -10.68
CA CYS A 102 -1.86 -0.09 -9.70
C CYS A 102 -1.52 -1.20 -8.69
N LEU A 103 -2.51 -1.99 -8.28
CA LEU A 103 -2.28 -3.16 -7.41
C LEU A 103 -1.50 -4.28 -8.11
N MET A 104 -1.74 -4.49 -9.41
CA MET A 104 -0.95 -5.42 -10.23
C MET A 104 0.49 -4.91 -10.41
N GLU A 105 0.68 -3.60 -10.56
CA GLU A 105 2.00 -3.00 -10.62
C GLU A 105 2.76 -3.16 -9.29
N ALA A 106 2.05 -2.98 -8.16
CA ALA A 106 2.60 -3.28 -6.85
C ALA A 106 3.01 -4.75 -6.73
N PHE A 107 2.22 -5.69 -7.28
CA PHE A 107 2.59 -7.09 -7.33
C PHE A 107 3.87 -7.31 -8.15
N ARG A 108 4.01 -6.63 -9.29
CA ARG A 108 5.20 -6.73 -10.16
C ARG A 108 6.46 -6.30 -9.42
N ILE A 109 6.46 -5.12 -8.78
CA ILE A 109 7.66 -4.55 -8.15
C ILE A 109 7.98 -5.16 -6.78
N LEU A 110 7.00 -5.71 -6.05
CA LEU A 110 7.23 -6.33 -4.76
C LEU A 110 7.99 -7.65 -4.88
N LYS A 111 8.97 -7.88 -4.00
CA LYS A 111 9.55 -9.23 -3.83
C LYS A 111 8.52 -10.19 -3.22
N PRO A 112 8.63 -11.51 -3.43
CA PRO A 112 7.81 -12.49 -2.70
C PRO A 112 7.93 -12.33 -1.17
N HIS A 113 6.86 -12.64 -0.44
CA HIS A 113 6.77 -12.50 1.02
C HIS A 113 7.01 -11.07 1.55
N ARG A 114 6.74 -10.05 0.74
CA ARG A 114 6.88 -8.63 1.12
C ARG A 114 5.55 -7.89 1.19
N LEU A 115 5.60 -6.70 1.76
CA LEU A 115 4.44 -5.98 2.27
C LEU A 115 3.82 -5.07 1.21
N LEU A 116 2.54 -5.30 0.92
CA LEU A 116 1.66 -4.29 0.35
C LEU A 116 0.87 -3.64 1.49
N LYS A 117 0.95 -2.32 1.62
CA LYS A 117 0.20 -1.53 2.60
C LYS A 117 -0.78 -0.62 1.88
N VAL A 118 -2.06 -0.72 2.22
CA VAL A 118 -3.10 0.14 1.66
C VAL A 118 -3.79 0.86 2.80
N VAL A 119 -3.81 2.19 2.73
CA VAL A 119 -4.55 3.06 3.64
C VAL A 119 -5.49 3.90 2.81
N GLU A 120 -6.79 3.71 3.01
CA GLU A 120 -7.84 4.38 2.23
C GLU A 120 -8.92 4.97 3.14
N VAL A 121 -9.68 5.94 2.63
CA VAL A 121 -10.82 6.47 3.38
C VAL A 121 -11.85 5.36 3.61
N ARG A 122 -12.23 5.11 4.86
CA ARG A 122 -13.14 4.02 5.24
C ARG A 122 -14.45 4.05 4.47
N SER A 123 -15.02 5.24 4.25
CA SER A 123 -16.28 5.39 3.51
C SER A 123 -16.18 5.00 2.03
N ARG A 124 -14.96 4.91 1.46
CA ARG A 124 -14.74 4.40 0.11
C ARG A 124 -14.79 2.87 0.03
N ILE A 125 -14.69 2.17 1.15
CA ILE A 125 -14.64 0.70 1.19
C ILE A 125 -15.90 0.18 1.89
N PRO A 126 -17.05 0.13 1.19
CA PRO A 126 -18.32 -0.32 1.78
C PRO A 126 -18.26 -1.78 2.24
N HIS A 127 -17.41 -2.58 1.60
CA HIS A 127 -17.29 -4.01 1.86
C HIS A 127 -15.81 -4.42 2.10
N PRO A 128 -15.24 -4.16 3.29
CA PRO A 128 -13.82 -4.42 3.57
C PRO A 128 -13.36 -5.85 3.26
N ARG A 129 -14.21 -6.85 3.53
CA ARG A 129 -13.89 -8.26 3.20
C ARG A 129 -13.88 -8.54 1.70
N LYS A 130 -14.75 -7.90 0.91
CA LYS A 130 -14.74 -8.04 -0.55
C LYS A 130 -13.54 -7.32 -1.16
N PHE A 131 -13.18 -6.15 -0.62
CA PHE A 131 -11.96 -5.46 -1.01
C PHE A 131 -10.72 -6.33 -0.75
N ALA A 132 -10.59 -6.90 0.45
CA ALA A 132 -9.49 -7.81 0.76
C ALA A 132 -9.46 -9.01 -0.18
N ALA A 133 -10.59 -9.71 -0.37
CA ALA A 133 -10.69 -10.85 -1.28
C ALA A 133 -10.34 -10.50 -2.74
N MET A 134 -10.68 -9.29 -3.20
CA MET A 134 -10.29 -8.79 -4.52
C MET A 134 -8.77 -8.66 -4.62
N VAL A 135 -8.12 -8.01 -3.65
CA VAL A 135 -6.65 -7.89 -3.60
C VAL A 135 -5.99 -9.27 -3.49
N GLU A 136 -6.54 -10.17 -2.68
CA GLU A 136 -6.05 -11.55 -2.57
C GLU A 136 -6.14 -12.31 -3.90
N SER A 137 -7.21 -12.08 -4.67
CA SER A 137 -7.38 -12.70 -5.99
C SER A 137 -6.33 -12.26 -7.01
N ILE A 138 -5.64 -11.14 -6.81
CA ILE A 138 -4.52 -10.68 -7.64
C ILE A 138 -3.27 -11.53 -7.41
N GLY A 139 -3.07 -12.05 -6.18
CA GLY A 139 -1.86 -12.78 -5.80
C GLY A 139 -1.31 -12.42 -4.42
N PHE A 140 -2.11 -11.77 -3.58
CA PHE A 140 -1.73 -11.41 -2.22
C PHE A 140 -2.44 -12.30 -1.18
N THR A 141 -2.01 -12.21 0.07
CA THR A 141 -2.70 -12.77 1.24
C THR A 141 -2.92 -11.66 2.26
N LEU A 142 -4.13 -11.53 2.80
CA LEU A 142 -4.39 -10.58 3.88
C LEU A 142 -3.67 -11.01 5.17
N ASP A 143 -2.77 -10.17 5.69
CA ASP A 143 -2.08 -10.39 6.98
C ASP A 143 -2.74 -9.59 8.11
N TYR A 144 -3.23 -8.38 7.80
CA TYR A 144 -3.87 -7.51 8.78
C TYR A 144 -4.87 -6.56 8.14
N ASN A 145 -5.94 -6.27 8.86
CA ASN A 145 -6.78 -5.12 8.58
C ASN A 145 -7.25 -4.46 9.88
N ASP A 146 -7.47 -3.16 9.82
CA ASP A 146 -7.95 -2.35 10.95
C ASP A 146 -8.56 -1.04 10.48
N VAL A 147 -9.05 -0.25 11.43
CA VAL A 147 -9.53 1.11 11.20
C VAL A 147 -8.80 2.07 12.13
N ALA A 148 -8.23 3.13 11.57
CA ALA A 148 -7.66 4.22 12.36
C ALA A 148 -8.71 5.31 12.60
N GLY A 149 -9.24 5.33 13.83
CA GLY A 149 -10.36 6.19 14.21
C GLY A 149 -11.60 5.89 13.37
N ASP A 150 -12.33 6.93 12.97
CA ASP A 150 -13.52 6.78 12.12
C ASP A 150 -13.24 7.01 10.62
N TYR A 151 -11.97 7.24 10.25
CA TYR A 151 -11.65 7.85 8.95
C TYR A 151 -10.98 6.91 7.97
N PHE A 152 -10.04 6.08 8.41
CA PHE A 152 -9.19 5.31 7.49
C PHE A 152 -9.30 3.81 7.73
N ALA A 153 -9.48 3.05 6.66
CA ALA A 153 -9.29 1.61 6.66
C ALA A 153 -7.84 1.30 6.29
N ILE A 154 -7.23 0.38 7.02
CA ILE A 154 -5.83 -0.05 6.85
C ILE A 154 -5.83 -1.52 6.49
N PHE A 155 -5.04 -1.88 5.50
CA PHE A 155 -4.81 -3.26 5.10
C PHE A 155 -3.31 -3.50 4.90
N ASP A 156 -2.83 -4.59 5.46
CA ASP A 156 -1.52 -5.16 5.17
C ASP A 156 -1.73 -6.49 4.48
N PHE A 157 -1.14 -6.61 3.31
CA PHE A 157 -1.10 -7.83 2.54
C PHE A 157 0.34 -8.29 2.33
N VAL A 158 0.52 -9.59 2.13
CA VAL A 158 1.80 -10.22 1.80
C VAL A 158 1.74 -10.76 0.39
N LYS A 159 2.73 -10.43 -0.46
CA LYS A 159 2.84 -11.01 -1.81
C LYS A 159 3.10 -12.52 -1.69
N ARG A 160 2.30 -13.32 -2.39
CA ARG A 160 2.48 -14.77 -2.47
C ARG A 160 3.65 -15.14 -3.39
N ASP A 161 4.35 -16.22 -3.07
CA ASP A 161 5.48 -16.75 -3.84
C ASP A 161 5.08 -17.85 -4.85
N ASP A 162 3.91 -18.48 -4.62
CA ASP A 162 3.31 -19.48 -5.50
C ASP A 162 2.59 -18.86 -6.72
N VAL A 163 2.43 -17.54 -6.74
CA VAL A 163 1.86 -16.78 -7.86
C VAL A 163 2.99 -16.11 -8.65
N LYS A 164 3.11 -16.41 -9.95
CA LYS A 164 4.20 -15.87 -10.82
C LYS A 164 3.84 -14.54 -11.47
N GLU A 165 2.57 -14.35 -11.79
CA GLU A 165 2.06 -13.14 -12.43
C GLU A 165 0.77 -12.72 -11.74
N ALA A 166 0.53 -11.41 -11.70
CA ALA A 166 -0.69 -10.87 -11.13
C ALA A 166 -1.91 -11.36 -11.92
N ASN A 167 -2.92 -11.88 -11.23
CA ASN A 167 -4.16 -12.29 -11.89
C ASN A 167 -4.98 -11.05 -12.27
N SER A 168 -5.18 -10.85 -13.58
CA SER A 168 -5.99 -9.76 -14.13
C SER A 168 -7.50 -9.98 -14.01
N ASN A 169 -7.94 -11.22 -13.79
CA ASN A 169 -9.35 -11.56 -13.61
C ASN A 169 -9.71 -11.53 -12.12
N VAL A 170 -9.86 -10.32 -11.58
CA VAL A 170 -10.20 -10.10 -10.17
C VAL A 170 -11.58 -10.66 -9.78
N CYS A 171 -11.71 -11.16 -8.56
CA CYS A 171 -12.93 -11.87 -8.12
C CYS A 171 -14.13 -10.96 -7.80
N TYR A 172 -13.90 -9.64 -7.68
CA TYR A 172 -14.95 -8.63 -7.52
C TYR A 172 -14.67 -7.43 -8.44
N PRO A 173 -15.72 -6.76 -8.98
CA PRO A 173 -15.54 -5.55 -9.74
C PRO A 173 -14.87 -4.44 -8.92
N PRO A 174 -13.77 -3.82 -9.39
CA PRO A 174 -13.04 -2.80 -8.64
C PRO A 174 -13.92 -1.65 -8.11
N GLY A 175 -14.85 -1.16 -8.93
CA GLY A 175 -15.77 -0.08 -8.57
C GLY A 175 -16.81 -0.42 -7.48
N GLU A 176 -17.04 -1.70 -7.17
CA GLU A 176 -17.96 -2.12 -6.11
C GLU A 176 -17.30 -2.20 -4.72
N VAL A 177 -15.98 -2.39 -4.69
CA VAL A 177 -15.23 -2.63 -3.45
C VAL A 177 -14.42 -1.41 -3.00
N LEU A 178 -14.08 -0.52 -3.93
CA LEU A 178 -13.52 0.81 -3.65
C LEU A 178 -14.28 1.86 -4.48
N VAL A 179 -15.17 2.60 -3.81
CA VAL A 179 -15.98 3.63 -4.47
C VAL A 179 -15.23 4.97 -4.53
N PRO A 180 -15.59 5.86 -5.46
CA PRO A 180 -15.00 7.20 -5.53
C PRO A 180 -15.12 7.95 -4.21
N SER A 181 -14.12 8.78 -3.91
CA SER A 181 -14.20 9.69 -2.77
C SER A 181 -15.28 10.74 -3.03
N LEU A 182 -16.38 10.68 -2.29
CA LEU A 182 -17.37 11.76 -2.28
C LEU A 182 -16.81 12.88 -1.41
N TYR A 183 -16.15 13.86 -2.03
CA TYR A 183 -15.85 15.11 -1.35
C TYR A 183 -17.18 15.76 -0.98
N LYS A 184 -17.49 15.83 0.32
CA LYS A 184 -18.56 16.71 0.79
C LYS A 184 -18.20 18.12 0.32
N LYS A 185 -19.06 18.74 -0.49
CA LYS A 185 -18.93 20.17 -0.79
C LYS A 185 -18.84 20.90 0.55
N ARG A 186 -17.74 21.65 0.72
CA ARG A 186 -17.59 22.58 1.86
C ARG A 186 -18.58 23.72 1.71
#